data_AF-A0A7S3LCQ1-F1
#
_entry.id   AF-A0A7S3LCQ1-F1
#
_cell.length_a   1.000
_cell.length_b   1.000
_cell.length_c   1.000
_cell.angle_alpha   90.00
_cell.angle_beta   90.00
_cell.angle_gamma   90.00
#
_symmetry.space_group_name_H-M   'P 1'
#
loop_
_entity.id
_entity.type
_entity.pdbx_description
1 polymer ?
#
loop_
_entity_poly.entity_id
_entity_poly.type
_entity_poly.pdbx_seq_one_letter_code
_entity_poly.pdbx_strand_id
1 'polypeptide(L)'
;HGVPLFSRMVACGVPPYMLDTQYRMHPRIAMFPSDLFYGGMLKNGVSPPERRPLAGFPWPVEEFPVAFIPVKGVEMDDGVSKYNEAEAEAACKAVAFLLGGGQCAVSDIAVVTPYAAQAKLIRRMTRRLQESSGPPYIEVSSVDGFQGREKEAVVFSAVRSNDYGAIGFTSDWRRVNVSFTRARRARASKS
;
A
#
# COMPACT_ATOMS: atom_id res chain seq x y z
N HIS A 1 1.55 27.74 4.67
CA HIS A 1 1.74 26.62 3.73
C HIS A 1 2.11 27.17 2.36
N GLY A 2 3.28 26.80 1.82
CA GLY A 2 3.75 27.28 0.52
C GLY A 2 3.18 26.45 -0.63
N VAL A 3 2.69 27.11 -1.67
CA VAL A 3 2.29 26.45 -2.92
C VAL A 3 3.56 25.89 -3.59
N PRO A 4 3.61 24.61 -3.97
CA PRO A 4 4.77 24.02 -4.65
C PRO A 4 5.15 24.81 -5.91
N LEU A 5 6.45 24.94 -6.19
CA LEU A 5 6.97 25.67 -7.36
C LEU A 5 6.31 25.18 -8.67
N PHE A 6 6.12 23.86 -8.80
CA PHE A 6 5.42 23.25 -9.93
C PHE A 6 4.01 23.82 -10.12
N SER A 7 3.22 23.88 -9.04
CA SER A 7 1.87 24.44 -9.09
C SER A 7 1.86 25.93 -9.45
N ARG A 8 2.87 26.68 -9.00
CA ARG A 8 3.04 28.09 -9.40
C ARG A 8 3.39 28.23 -10.88
N MET A 9 4.26 27.37 -11.41
CA MET A 9 4.63 27.37 -12.84
C MET A 9 3.43 27.06 -13.75
N VAL A 10 2.62 26.07 -13.38
CA VAL A 10 1.37 25.76 -14.10
C VAL A 10 0.40 26.95 -14.05
N ALA A 11 0.24 27.58 -12.89
CA ALA A 11 -0.59 28.79 -12.75
C ALA A 11 -0.06 29.99 -13.55
N CYS A 12 1.25 30.06 -13.77
CA CYS A 12 1.89 31.05 -14.65
C CYS A 12 1.84 30.69 -16.14
N GLY A 13 1.11 29.64 -16.53
CA GLY A 13 0.88 29.27 -17.93
C GLY A 13 1.96 28.36 -18.53
N VAL A 14 2.87 27.80 -17.73
CA VAL A 14 3.80 26.76 -18.22
C VAL A 14 3.01 25.45 -18.40
N PRO A 15 2.85 24.92 -19.63
CA PRO A 15 2.08 23.71 -19.85
C PRO A 15 2.84 22.51 -19.26
N PRO A 16 2.23 21.76 -18.33
CA PRO A 16 2.85 20.54 -17.83
C PRO A 16 2.77 19.44 -18.89
N TYR A 17 3.88 18.75 -19.16
CA TYR A 17 3.86 17.51 -19.92
C TYR A 17 3.48 16.35 -19.00
N MET A 18 2.33 15.74 -19.28
CA MET A 18 1.87 14.55 -18.57
C MET A 18 2.52 13.31 -19.17
N LEU A 19 3.15 12.47 -18.33
CA LEU A 19 3.46 11.10 -18.70
C LEU A 19 2.15 10.30 -18.68
N ASP A 20 1.66 9.94 -19.86
CA ASP A 20 0.33 9.37 -20.03
C ASP A 20 0.29 7.85 -19.78
N THR A 21 1.43 7.17 -19.67
CA THR A 21 1.48 5.70 -19.58
C THR A 21 2.04 5.24 -18.24
N GLN A 22 1.26 4.46 -17.49
CA GLN A 22 1.65 3.86 -16.21
C GLN A 22 2.07 2.39 -16.38
N TYR A 23 3.17 1.98 -15.75
CA TYR A 23 3.72 0.62 -15.85
C TYR A 23 3.68 -0.15 -14.52
N ARG A 24 2.95 0.32 -13.52
CA ARG A 24 3.07 -0.16 -12.15
C ARG A 24 1.84 -0.93 -11.67
N MET A 25 0.66 -0.33 -11.78
CA MET A 25 -0.58 -0.87 -11.24
C MET A 25 -1.24 -1.84 -12.20
N HIS A 26 -2.01 -2.79 -11.65
CA HIS A 26 -2.97 -3.57 -12.44
C HIS A 26 -3.95 -2.61 -13.14
N PRO A 27 -4.32 -2.81 -14.43
CA PRO A 27 -5.16 -1.87 -15.18
C PRO A 27 -6.47 -1.45 -14.48
N ARG A 28 -7.14 -2.39 -13.83
CA ARG A 28 -8.36 -2.12 -13.03
C ARG A 28 -8.13 -1.20 -11.83
N ILE A 29 -6.93 -1.21 -11.22
CA ILE A 29 -6.57 -0.27 -10.15
C ILE A 29 -6.30 1.11 -10.74
N ALA A 30 -5.61 1.17 -11.88
CA ALA A 30 -5.23 2.42 -12.55
C ALA A 30 -6.43 3.20 -13.09
N MET A 31 -7.54 2.54 -13.40
CA MET A 31 -8.78 3.16 -13.87
C MET A 31 -9.29 4.24 -12.91
N PHE A 32 -9.38 3.93 -11.62
CA PHE A 32 -9.89 4.87 -10.62
C PHE A 32 -9.09 6.19 -10.52
N PRO A 33 -7.75 6.19 -10.31
CA PRO A 33 -6.97 7.42 -10.29
C PRO A 33 -6.89 8.08 -11.67
N SER A 34 -6.96 7.32 -12.78
CA SER A 34 -7.03 7.87 -14.13
C SER A 34 -8.25 8.79 -14.27
N ASP A 35 -9.42 8.29 -13.91
CA ASP A 35 -10.68 9.01 -14.05
C ASP A 35 -10.73 10.22 -13.10
N LEU A 36 -10.31 10.03 -11.85
CA LEU A 36 -10.42 11.05 -10.81
C LEU A 36 -9.41 12.21 -10.94
N PHE A 37 -8.17 11.93 -11.37
CA PHE A 37 -7.08 12.92 -11.36
C PHE A 37 -6.53 13.27 -12.74
N TYR A 38 -6.76 12.43 -13.73
CA TYR A 38 -6.16 12.56 -15.05
C TYR A 38 -7.19 12.59 -16.18
N GLY A 39 -8.48 12.78 -15.86
CA GLY A 39 -9.55 12.87 -16.87
C GLY A 39 -9.64 11.64 -17.78
N GLY A 40 -9.28 10.46 -17.26
CA GLY A 40 -9.27 9.21 -18.03
C GLY A 40 -8.07 9.05 -18.98
N MET A 41 -7.12 9.99 -19.00
CA MET A 41 -6.01 9.99 -19.98
C MET A 41 -4.86 9.03 -19.63
N LEU A 42 -4.85 8.40 -18.45
CA LEU A 42 -3.79 7.49 -18.03
C LEU A 42 -3.93 6.12 -18.71
N LYS A 43 -3.01 5.81 -19.61
CA LYS A 43 -2.84 4.53 -20.32
C LYS A 43 -2.10 3.52 -19.45
N ASN A 44 -2.35 2.23 -19.72
CA ASN A 44 -1.67 1.12 -19.06
C ASN A 44 -0.59 0.55 -19.98
N GLY A 45 0.66 0.61 -19.53
CA GLY A 45 1.80 -0.06 -20.17
C GLY A 45 2.02 -1.50 -19.69
N VAL A 46 1.11 -2.03 -18.88
CA VAL A 46 1.13 -3.40 -18.34
C VAL A 46 -0.23 -4.06 -18.50
N SER A 47 -0.22 -5.35 -18.77
CA SER A 47 -1.41 -6.18 -18.92
C SER A 47 -1.85 -6.84 -17.59
N PRO A 48 -3.12 -7.25 -17.45
CA PRO A 48 -3.59 -7.98 -16.26
C PRO A 48 -2.75 -9.22 -15.90
N PRO A 49 -2.31 -10.07 -16.86
CA PRO A 49 -1.44 -11.21 -16.55
C PRO A 49 -0.09 -10.86 -15.93
N GLU A 50 0.46 -9.67 -16.25
CA GLU A 50 1.71 -9.18 -15.65
C GLU A 50 1.53 -8.70 -14.20
N ARG A 51 0.29 -8.58 -13.74
CA ARG A 51 -0.10 -8.11 -12.40
C ARG A 51 -1.07 -9.07 -11.71
N ARG A 52 -0.88 -10.38 -11.91
CA ARG A 52 -1.69 -11.40 -11.22
C ARG A 52 -1.61 -11.26 -9.68
N PRO A 53 -2.54 -11.84 -8.94
CA PRO A 53 -2.40 -11.96 -7.47
C PRO A 53 -1.31 -12.95 -7.06
N LEU A 54 -0.72 -12.74 -5.88
CA LEU A 54 0.31 -13.63 -5.31
C LEU A 54 -0.32 -14.90 -4.74
N ALA A 55 0.33 -16.05 -4.91
CA ALA A 55 -0.14 -17.30 -4.30
C ALA A 55 -0.16 -17.20 -2.77
N GLY A 56 -0.90 -18.09 -2.12
CA GLY A 56 -0.95 -18.22 -0.65
C GLY A 56 -1.87 -17.22 0.06
N PHE A 57 -2.27 -16.13 -0.59
CA PHE A 57 -3.24 -15.19 -0.04
C PHE A 57 -4.66 -15.44 -0.57
N PRO A 58 -5.70 -15.40 0.28
CA PRO A 58 -7.10 -15.62 -0.13
C PRO A 58 -7.67 -14.36 -0.81
N TRP A 59 -7.29 -14.14 -2.06
CA TRP A 59 -7.80 -13.00 -2.83
C TRP A 59 -9.31 -13.14 -3.06
N PRO A 60 -10.10 -12.06 -2.86
CA PRO A 60 -11.55 -12.11 -3.06
C PRO A 60 -11.93 -12.30 -4.53
N VAL A 61 -11.04 -11.94 -5.45
CA VAL A 61 -11.20 -12.10 -6.89
C VAL A 61 -9.89 -12.65 -7.45
N GLU A 62 -9.97 -13.81 -8.12
CA GLU A 62 -8.81 -14.63 -8.53
C GLU A 62 -7.80 -13.90 -9.43
N GLU A 63 -8.27 -12.94 -10.24
CA GLU A 63 -7.42 -12.20 -11.18
C GLU A 63 -7.10 -10.77 -10.71
N PHE A 64 -7.56 -10.35 -9.54
CA PHE A 64 -7.44 -8.96 -9.09
C PHE A 64 -6.60 -8.86 -7.81
N PRO A 65 -5.39 -8.24 -7.87
CA PRO A 65 -4.41 -8.27 -6.77
C PRO A 65 -4.71 -7.22 -5.69
N VAL A 66 -5.98 -7.07 -5.31
CA VAL A 66 -6.42 -6.14 -4.26
C VAL A 66 -7.46 -6.85 -3.39
N ALA A 67 -7.27 -6.76 -2.08
CA ALA A 67 -8.20 -7.24 -1.09
C ALA A 67 -8.43 -6.17 -0.03
N PHE A 68 -9.69 -5.97 0.36
CA PHE A 68 -10.06 -5.22 1.55
C PHE A 68 -10.46 -6.21 2.63
N ILE A 69 -9.72 -6.21 3.74
CA ILE A 69 -9.97 -7.11 4.87
C ILE A 69 -10.72 -6.31 5.93
N PRO A 70 -12.05 -6.51 6.10
CA PRO A 70 -12.78 -5.86 7.17
C PRO A 70 -12.31 -6.45 8.51
N VAL A 71 -11.83 -5.60 9.41
CA VAL A 71 -11.39 -5.99 10.75
C VAL A 71 -12.27 -5.31 11.78
N LYS A 72 -12.91 -6.12 12.63
CA LYS A 72 -13.62 -5.60 13.81
C LYS A 72 -12.60 -5.45 14.94
N GLY A 73 -12.12 -4.22 15.12
CA GLY A 73 -11.18 -3.85 16.18
C GLY A 73 -11.54 -2.51 16.79
N VAL A 74 -10.98 -2.23 17.98
CA VAL A 74 -11.15 -0.95 18.66
C VAL A 74 -9.83 -0.19 18.57
N GLU A 75 -9.88 1.07 18.13
CA GLU A 75 -8.69 1.93 18.18
C GLU A 75 -8.34 2.27 19.63
N MET A 76 -7.06 2.15 19.97
CA MET A 76 -6.47 2.52 21.25
C MET A 76 -5.47 3.65 21.06
N ASP A 77 -5.19 4.38 22.13
CA ASP A 77 -4.26 5.52 22.16
C ASP A 77 -3.15 5.24 23.20
N ASP A 78 -1.90 5.53 22.86
CA ASP A 78 -0.75 5.40 23.78
C ASP A 78 -0.32 6.74 24.42
N GLY A 79 -1.13 7.79 24.25
CA GLY A 79 -0.89 9.17 24.66
C GLY A 79 -0.28 10.05 23.56
N VAL A 80 0.28 9.45 22.50
CA VAL A 80 0.98 10.18 21.42
C VAL A 80 0.50 9.75 20.03
N SER A 81 0.06 8.49 19.88
CA SER A 81 -0.37 7.93 18.62
C SER A 81 -1.42 6.84 18.83
N LYS A 82 -2.00 6.37 17.72
CA LYS A 82 -3.08 5.39 17.72
C LYS A 82 -2.61 4.04 17.23
N TYR A 83 -3.22 2.99 17.75
CA TYR A 83 -3.00 1.62 17.31
C TYR A 83 -4.28 0.81 17.42
N ASN A 84 -4.32 -0.32 16.72
CA ASN A 84 -5.45 -1.25 16.71
C ASN A 84 -4.85 -2.65 16.62
N GLU A 85 -4.93 -3.39 17.73
CA GLU A 85 -4.31 -4.72 17.86
C GLU A 85 -4.92 -5.73 16.88
N ALA A 86 -6.24 -5.70 16.70
CA ALA A 86 -6.91 -6.60 15.75
C ALA A 86 -6.46 -6.34 14.31
N GLU A 87 -6.27 -5.08 13.92
CA GLU A 87 -5.70 -4.73 12.61
C GLU A 87 -4.23 -5.15 12.50
N ALA A 88 -3.44 -5.00 13.56
CA ALA A 88 -2.05 -5.42 13.55
C ALA A 88 -1.91 -6.93 13.39
N GLU A 89 -2.77 -7.72 14.05
CA GLU A 89 -2.88 -9.17 13.86
C GLU A 89 -3.28 -9.53 12.42
N ALA A 90 -4.29 -8.85 11.87
CA ALA A 90 -4.74 -9.08 10.50
C ALA A 90 -3.62 -8.77 9.49
N ALA A 91 -2.88 -7.68 9.70
CA ALA A 91 -1.71 -7.34 8.88
C ALA A 91 -0.62 -8.42 8.96
N CYS A 92 -0.33 -8.93 10.16
CA CYS A 92 0.64 -10.02 10.34
C CYS A 92 0.19 -11.32 9.66
N LYS A 93 -1.10 -11.68 9.75
CA LYS A 93 -1.68 -12.84 9.06
C LYS A 93 -1.59 -12.67 7.54
N ALA A 94 -1.90 -11.49 7.01
CA ALA A 94 -1.75 -11.19 5.59
C ALA A 94 -0.31 -11.37 5.09
N VAL A 95 0.67 -10.87 5.86
CA VAL A 95 2.09 -11.09 5.56
C VAL A 95 2.44 -12.58 5.58
N ALA A 96 1.97 -13.34 6.58
CA ALA A 96 2.22 -14.76 6.67
C ALA A 96 1.65 -15.54 5.47
N PHE A 97 0.44 -15.21 5.03
CA PHE A 97 -0.16 -15.80 3.82
C PHE A 97 0.66 -15.51 2.56
N LEU A 98 1.11 -14.26 2.38
CA LEU A 98 1.92 -13.86 1.23
C LEU A 98 3.28 -14.58 1.20
N LEU A 99 3.94 -14.72 2.36
CA LEU A 99 5.18 -15.50 2.49
C LEU A 99 4.94 -17.00 2.25
N GLY A 100 3.86 -17.55 2.82
CA GLY A 100 3.51 -18.96 2.68
C GLY A 100 3.19 -19.38 1.24
N GLY A 101 2.86 -18.44 0.36
CA GLY A 101 2.70 -18.67 -1.07
C GLY A 101 3.99 -18.95 -1.83
N GLY A 102 5.17 -18.72 -1.23
CA GLY A 102 6.48 -19.02 -1.82
C GLY A 102 6.86 -18.16 -3.03
N GLN A 103 6.10 -17.12 -3.34
CA GLN A 103 6.34 -16.21 -4.48
C GLN A 103 7.03 -14.90 -4.10
N CYS A 104 7.10 -14.58 -2.81
CA CYS A 104 7.73 -13.38 -2.28
C CYS A 104 8.70 -13.74 -1.16
N ALA A 105 9.86 -13.07 -1.17
CA ALA A 105 10.74 -13.02 -0.02
C ALA A 105 10.28 -11.92 0.95
N VAL A 106 10.84 -11.94 2.15
CA VAL A 106 10.60 -10.90 3.18
C VAL A 106 10.92 -9.50 2.65
N SER A 107 11.96 -9.36 1.84
CA SER A 107 12.37 -8.10 1.22
C SER A 107 11.33 -7.54 0.25
N ASP A 108 10.40 -8.37 -0.23
CA ASP A 108 9.45 -8.03 -1.28
C ASP A 108 8.12 -7.55 -0.71
N ILE A 109 7.96 -7.56 0.61
CA ILE A 109 6.74 -7.17 1.31
C ILE A 109 7.03 -5.98 2.22
N ALA A 110 6.13 -5.00 2.23
CA ALA A 110 6.10 -3.95 3.24
C ALA A 110 4.73 -3.84 3.92
N VAL A 111 4.74 -3.44 5.19
CA VAL A 111 3.55 -3.00 5.90
C VAL A 111 3.61 -1.49 6.07
N VAL A 112 2.55 -0.79 5.68
CA VAL A 112 2.46 0.65 5.71
C VAL A 112 1.28 1.07 6.58
N THR A 113 1.50 2.03 7.47
CA THR A 113 0.44 2.55 8.35
C THR A 113 0.69 4.02 8.70
N PRO A 114 -0.34 4.86 8.83
CA PRO A 114 -0.13 6.28 9.12
C PRO A 114 0.25 6.56 10.57
N TYR A 115 0.10 5.61 11.49
CA TYR A 115 0.32 5.81 12.92
C TYR A 115 1.62 5.17 13.41
N ALA A 116 2.42 5.92 14.16
CA ALA A 116 3.71 5.46 14.66
C ALA A 116 3.56 4.34 15.70
N ALA A 117 2.55 4.40 16.57
CA ALA A 117 2.25 3.33 17.52
C ALA A 117 1.87 2.03 16.81
N GLN A 118 1.02 2.10 15.78
CA GLN A 118 0.71 0.94 14.94
C GLN A 118 1.94 0.37 14.25
N ALA A 119 2.80 1.21 13.67
CA ALA A 119 4.02 0.76 13.02
C ALA A 119 4.94 0.02 14.02
N LYS A 120 5.09 0.55 15.24
CA LYS A 120 5.86 -0.09 16.32
C LYS A 120 5.26 -1.43 16.73
N LEU A 121 3.94 -1.50 16.89
CA LEU A 121 3.21 -2.72 17.22
C LEU A 121 3.42 -3.81 16.16
N ILE A 122 3.18 -3.48 14.89
CA ILE A 122 3.34 -4.42 13.77
C ILE A 122 4.79 -4.89 13.67
N ARG A 123 5.80 -4.01 13.77
CA ARG A 123 7.23 -4.41 13.76
C ARG A 123 7.55 -5.46 14.82
N ARG A 124 7.02 -5.28 16.03
CA ARG A 124 7.22 -6.23 17.13
C ARG A 124 6.59 -7.58 16.81
N MET A 125 5.38 -7.58 16.26
CA MET A 125 4.63 -8.80 15.94
C MET A 125 5.24 -9.55 14.75
N THR A 126 5.59 -8.85 13.66
CA THR A 126 6.26 -9.47 12.52
C THR A 126 7.64 -10.01 12.89
N ARG A 127 8.39 -9.31 13.75
CA ARG A 127 9.68 -9.82 14.23
C ARG A 127 9.54 -11.15 14.95
N ARG A 128 8.55 -11.31 15.83
CA ARG A 128 8.26 -12.58 16.51
C ARG A 128 7.96 -13.72 15.54
N LEU A 129 7.22 -13.43 14.46
CA LEU A 129 6.94 -14.40 13.41
C LEU A 129 8.20 -14.84 12.64
N GLN A 130 9.26 -14.04 12.66
CA GLN A 130 10.50 -14.25 11.91
C GLN A 130 11.71 -14.58 12.79
N GLU A 131 11.51 -14.76 14.11
CA GLU A 131 12.61 -14.96 15.07
C GLU A 131 13.53 -16.13 14.68
N SER A 132 12.96 -17.21 14.13
CA SER A 132 13.71 -18.39 13.66
C SER A 132 14.35 -18.22 12.28
N SER A 133 13.92 -17.25 11.47
CA SER A 133 14.37 -17.07 10.09
C SER A 133 15.60 -16.16 9.96
N GLY A 134 15.91 -15.37 11.00
CA GLY A 134 16.95 -14.36 10.94
C GLY A 134 16.60 -13.20 9.98
N PRO A 135 17.50 -12.21 9.83
CA PRO A 135 17.32 -11.14 8.85
C PRO A 135 17.33 -11.67 7.39
N PRO A 136 16.67 -10.99 6.44
CA PRO A 136 16.02 -9.68 6.58
C PRO A 136 14.66 -9.76 7.30
N TYR A 137 14.24 -8.64 7.92
CA TYR A 137 12.93 -8.49 8.58
C TYR A 137 11.94 -7.75 7.68
N ILE A 138 10.65 -7.97 7.90
CA ILE A 138 9.58 -7.25 7.19
C ILE A 138 9.73 -5.75 7.41
N GLU A 139 9.71 -5.01 6.31
CA GLU A 139 9.76 -3.57 6.35
C GLU A 139 8.42 -3.01 6.83
N VAL A 140 8.43 -2.19 7.89
CA VAL A 140 7.24 -1.50 8.38
C VAL A 140 7.53 -0.02 8.47
N SER A 141 6.74 0.80 7.79
CA SER A 141 6.98 2.24 7.71
C SER A 141 5.70 3.07 7.69
N SER A 142 5.85 4.38 7.93
CA SER A 142 4.78 5.32 7.66
C SER A 142 4.60 5.53 6.17
N VAL A 143 3.44 6.02 5.75
CA VAL A 143 3.18 6.33 4.33
C VAL A 143 4.20 7.33 3.77
N ASP A 144 4.52 8.37 4.54
CA ASP A 144 5.52 9.37 4.17
C ASP A 144 6.92 8.74 4.11
N GLY A 145 7.26 7.86 5.06
CA GLY A 145 8.53 7.13 5.04
C GLY A 145 8.64 6.15 3.88
N PHE A 146 7.52 5.63 3.36
CA PHE A 146 7.48 4.72 2.22
C PHE A 146 7.46 5.44 0.86
N GLN A 147 7.46 6.77 0.85
CA GLN A 147 7.45 7.55 -0.37
C GLN A 147 8.68 7.25 -1.23
N GLY A 148 8.45 6.98 -2.52
CA GLY A 148 9.52 6.68 -3.48
C GLY A 148 10.01 5.23 -3.49
N ARG A 149 9.54 4.38 -2.55
CA ARG A 149 9.96 2.97 -2.44
C ARG A 149 8.90 2.03 -3.02
N GLU A 150 9.29 0.86 -3.51
CA GLU A 150 8.38 -0.11 -4.13
C GLU A 150 8.64 -1.51 -3.58
N LYS A 151 7.58 -2.33 -3.54
CA LYS A 151 7.59 -3.72 -3.08
C LYS A 151 6.66 -4.56 -3.94
N GLU A 152 6.86 -5.88 -3.98
CA GLU A 152 5.95 -6.80 -4.69
C GLU A 152 4.56 -6.83 -4.03
N ALA A 153 4.51 -6.74 -2.70
CA ALA A 153 3.27 -6.59 -1.95
C ALA A 153 3.35 -5.48 -0.90
N VAL A 154 2.25 -4.77 -0.73
CA VAL A 154 2.07 -3.77 0.32
C VAL A 154 0.82 -4.12 1.12
N VAL A 155 0.98 -4.29 2.43
CA VAL A 155 -0.14 -4.43 3.37
C VAL A 155 -0.35 -3.07 4.03
N PHE A 156 -1.54 -2.50 3.90
CA PHE A 156 -1.88 -1.22 4.51
C PHE A 156 -2.78 -1.41 5.74
N SER A 157 -2.41 -0.86 6.90
CA SER A 157 -3.26 -0.83 8.10
C SER A 157 -3.72 0.61 8.37
N ALA A 158 -5.04 0.80 8.37
CA ALA A 158 -5.68 2.10 8.49
C ALA A 158 -5.83 2.55 9.96
N VAL A 159 -5.85 1.61 10.90
CA VAL A 159 -5.99 1.75 12.36
C VAL A 159 -7.34 2.26 12.83
N ARG A 160 -7.93 3.16 12.05
CA ARG A 160 -9.20 3.83 12.35
C ARG A 160 -10.36 2.86 12.27
N SER A 161 -10.94 2.60 13.43
CA SER A 161 -12.24 1.95 13.60
C SER A 161 -13.02 2.80 14.60
N ASN A 162 -13.91 3.66 14.10
CA ASN A 162 -14.76 4.50 14.92
C ASN A 162 -16.19 4.56 14.35
N ASP A 163 -17.15 4.72 15.25
CA ASP A 163 -18.60 4.69 14.94
C ASP A 163 -19.06 5.88 14.08
N TYR A 164 -18.21 6.91 13.94
CA TYR A 164 -18.50 8.12 13.17
C TYR A 164 -18.02 8.05 11.71
N GLY A 165 -17.42 6.94 11.28
CA GLY A 165 -16.89 6.79 9.92
C GLY A 165 -15.74 7.76 9.61
N ALA A 166 -15.07 8.32 10.63
CA ALA A 166 -13.99 9.27 10.45
C ALA A 166 -12.72 8.53 9.97
N ILE A 167 -12.51 8.57 8.66
CA ILE A 167 -11.39 7.90 7.97
C ILE A 167 -10.03 8.57 8.28
N GLY A 168 -10.00 9.81 8.80
CA GLY A 168 -8.75 10.44 9.26
C GLY A 168 -7.70 10.57 8.15
N PHE A 169 -6.53 9.95 8.29
CA PHE A 169 -5.44 10.00 7.30
C PHE A 169 -5.83 9.44 5.92
N THR A 170 -6.78 8.51 5.85
CA THR A 170 -7.29 7.98 4.57
C THR A 170 -8.28 8.94 3.89
N SER A 171 -8.62 10.09 4.50
CA SER A 171 -9.33 11.17 3.82
C SER A 171 -8.45 11.87 2.77
N ASP A 172 -7.12 11.80 2.91
CA ASP A 172 -6.18 12.22 1.87
C ASP A 172 -5.94 11.05 0.91
N TRP A 173 -6.82 10.93 -0.08
CA TRP A 173 -6.74 9.89 -1.11
C TRP A 173 -5.40 9.92 -1.87
N ARG A 174 -4.68 11.05 -1.92
CA ARG A 174 -3.34 11.10 -2.54
C ARG A 174 -2.36 10.20 -1.81
N ARG A 175 -2.49 10.08 -0.48
CA ARG A 175 -1.65 9.23 0.37
C ARG A 175 -2.06 7.76 0.30
N VAL A 176 -3.35 7.49 0.12
CA VAL A 176 -3.88 6.14 -0.15
C VAL A 176 -3.45 5.65 -1.53
N ASN A 177 -3.54 6.52 -2.55
CA ASN A 177 -2.97 6.28 -3.88
C ASN A 177 -1.47 5.98 -3.81
N VAL A 178 -0.70 6.62 -2.92
CA VAL A 178 0.71 6.24 -2.72
C VAL A 178 0.78 4.78 -2.28
N SER A 179 0.05 4.34 -1.25
CA SER A 179 0.07 2.93 -0.84
C SER A 179 -0.30 1.96 -1.98
N PHE A 180 -1.37 2.24 -2.73
CA PHE A 180 -1.82 1.40 -3.85
C PHE A 180 -0.87 1.43 -5.06
N THR A 181 -0.22 2.56 -5.31
CA THR A 181 0.76 2.73 -6.39
C THR A 181 2.16 2.31 -5.96
N ARG A 182 2.38 1.62 -4.83
CA ARG A 182 3.73 1.19 -4.41
C ARG A 182 3.88 -0.33 -4.35
N ALA A 183 2.77 -1.07 -4.49
CA ALA A 183 2.80 -2.47 -4.87
C ALA A 183 3.12 -2.58 -6.37
N ARG A 184 4.20 -3.29 -6.71
CA ARG A 184 4.64 -3.55 -8.08
C ARG A 184 4.95 -5.02 -8.20
N ARG A 185 4.18 -5.77 -9.00
CA ARG A 185 4.59 -7.11 -9.40
C ARG A 185 5.56 -7.00 -10.58
N ALA A 186 6.86 -7.17 -10.38
CA ALA A 186 7.81 -7.22 -11.49
C ALA A 186 8.12 -8.68 -11.86
N ARG A 187 7.52 -9.20 -12.93
CA ARG A 187 8.12 -10.33 -13.67
C ARG A 187 8.20 -10.02 -15.15
N ALA A 188 9.39 -9.58 -15.56
CA ALA A 188 9.88 -9.78 -16.92
C ALA A 188 11.10 -10.70 -16.82
N SER A 189 10.86 -12.00 -16.75
CA SER A 189 11.83 -12.99 -17.21
C SER A 189 11.26 -13.47 -18.54
N LYS A 190 11.70 -12.83 -19.62
CA LYS A 190 11.78 -13.53 -20.90
C LYS A 190 13.09 -14.33 -20.85
N SER A 191 12.95 -15.57 -21.30
CA SER A 191 13.96 -16.59 -21.56
C SER A 191 15.25 -16.04 -22.16
#